data_AF-A0A9W9QPJ9-F1
#
_entry.id   AF-A0A9W9QPJ9-F1
#
_cell.length_a   1.000
_cell.length_b   1.000
_cell.length_c   1.000
_cell.angle_alpha   90.00
_cell.angle_beta   90.00
_cell.angle_gamma   90.00
#
_symmetry.space_group_name_H-M   'P 1'
#
loop_
_entity.id
_entity.type
_entity.pdbx_description
1 polymer ?
#
loop_
_entity_poly.entity_id
_entity_poly.type
_entity_poly.pdbx_seq_one_letter_code
_entity_poly.pdbx_strand_id
1 'polypeptide(L)'
;MEENYSFRSSLPRSLPNISLLPSSLVIGILQRFKERRPIFLSSYAVTDLSLVESLCQNIYFPVSSTSIGQITSMHGIFLFLLKEYQALKDSLCEKFDFKVHLAQCEKNFSMGLETFDIMIIPSFDNILGLTMGLLLIAKHLDIIGP
;
A
#
# COMPACT_ATOMS: atom_id res chain seq x y z
N MET A 1 12.98 37.02 -29.49
CA MET A 1 13.24 36.90 -28.05
C MET A 1 12.31 35.80 -27.57
N GLU A 2 12.73 34.54 -27.71
CA GLU A 2 11.94 33.36 -27.31
C GLU A 2 12.44 32.91 -25.95
N GLU A 3 11.58 33.04 -24.94
CA GLU A 3 11.85 32.56 -23.59
C GLU A 3 11.74 31.03 -23.56
N ASN A 4 12.91 30.38 -23.51
CA ASN A 4 13.01 28.96 -23.21
C ASN A 4 12.62 28.73 -21.74
N TYR A 5 11.35 28.40 -21.50
CA TYR A 5 10.89 27.83 -20.24
C TYR A 5 11.44 26.42 -20.08
N SER A 6 12.69 26.33 -19.64
CA SER A 6 13.28 25.10 -19.13
C SER A 6 12.49 24.66 -17.90
N PHE A 7 11.64 23.63 -18.05
CA PHE A 7 11.08 22.92 -16.92
C PHE A 7 12.25 22.40 -16.09
N ARG A 8 12.47 22.98 -14.91
CA ARG A 8 13.49 22.51 -13.98
C ARG A 8 13.19 21.04 -13.71
N SER A 9 14.09 20.16 -14.14
CA SER A 9 14.05 18.76 -13.73
C SER A 9 14.11 18.73 -12.21
N SER A 10 12.98 18.42 -11.57
CA SER A 10 12.93 18.12 -10.14
C SER A 10 13.97 17.04 -9.89
N LEU A 11 15.01 17.36 -9.09
CA LEU A 11 15.91 16.33 -8.56
C LEU A 11 15.03 15.21 -7.98
N PRO A 12 15.34 13.93 -8.24
CA PRO A 12 14.64 12.84 -7.57
C PRO A 12 14.86 13.03 -6.07
N ARG A 13 13.83 13.54 -5.39
CA ARG A 13 13.84 13.66 -3.94
C ARG A 13 14.01 12.23 -3.44
N SER A 14 15.05 11.98 -2.65
CA SER A 14 15.33 10.64 -2.14
C SER A 14 14.04 10.07 -1.57
N LEU A 15 13.61 8.92 -2.10
CA LEU A 15 12.49 8.18 -1.54
C LEU A 15 12.69 8.09 -0.03
N PRO A 16 11.64 8.29 0.80
CA PRO A 16 11.76 8.07 2.22
C PRO A 16 12.37 6.67 2.44
N ASN A 17 13.17 6.49 3.49
CA ASN A 17 13.82 5.21 3.78
C ASN A 17 12.75 4.20 4.22
N ILE A 18 12.05 3.64 3.24
CA ILE A 18 10.93 2.71 3.38
C ILE A 18 11.50 1.30 3.29
N SER A 19 11.55 0.62 4.43
CA SER A 19 11.89 -0.80 4.47
C SER A 19 10.70 -1.63 4.02
N LEU A 20 10.93 -2.51 3.04
CA LEU A 20 9.93 -3.45 2.55
C LEU A 20 9.66 -4.56 3.57
N LEU A 21 8.50 -5.21 3.44
CA LEU A 21 8.16 -6.40 4.23
C LEU A 21 8.98 -7.60 3.75
N PRO A 22 9.13 -8.65 4.59
CA PRO A 22 9.75 -9.89 4.16
C PRO A 22 8.99 -10.50 2.98
N SER A 23 9.68 -10.88 1.91
CA SER A 23 9.04 -11.49 0.73
C SER A 23 8.28 -12.77 1.06
N SER A 24 8.73 -13.53 2.07
CA SER A 24 8.02 -14.72 2.57
C SER A 24 6.64 -14.39 3.12
N LEU A 25 6.49 -13.26 3.82
CA LEU A 25 5.19 -12.78 4.29
C LEU A 25 4.32 -12.35 3.10
N VAL A 26 4.88 -11.60 2.15
CA VAL A 26 4.18 -11.15 0.95
C VAL A 26 3.61 -12.33 0.16
N ILE A 27 4.44 -13.35 -0.08
CA ILE A 27 4.00 -14.58 -0.74
C ILE A 27 2.88 -15.26 0.05
N GLY A 28 3.00 -15.34 1.37
CA GLY A 28 1.97 -15.90 2.24
C GLY A 28 0.63 -15.15 2.13
N ILE A 29 0.67 -13.81 2.10
CA ILE A 29 -0.51 -12.96 1.91
C ILE A 29 -1.14 -13.23 0.54
N LEU A 30 -0.36 -13.25 -0.54
CA LEU A 30 -0.88 -13.49 -1.90
C LEU A 30 -1.51 -14.87 -2.05
N GLN A 31 -0.87 -15.91 -1.49
CA GLN A 31 -1.43 -17.26 -1.45
C GLN A 31 -2.77 -17.27 -0.71
N ARG A 32 -2.84 -16.60 0.45
CA ARG A 32 -4.07 -16.55 1.24
C ARG A 32 -5.19 -15.79 0.51
N PHE A 33 -4.86 -14.68 -0.13
CA PHE A 33 -5.80 -13.91 -0.96
C PHE A 33 -6.37 -14.78 -2.09
N LYS A 34 -5.53 -15.58 -2.74
CA LYS A 34 -5.94 -16.51 -3.79
C LYS A 34 -6.91 -17.58 -3.29
N GLU A 35 -6.67 -18.13 -2.10
CA GLU A 35 -7.53 -19.13 -1.47
C GLU A 35 -8.85 -18.53 -0.96
N ARG A 36 -8.78 -17.32 -0.39
CA ARG A 36 -9.90 -16.63 0.24
C ARG A 36 -9.88 -15.16 -0.13
N ARG A 37 -10.85 -14.75 -0.95
CA ARG A 37 -11.03 -13.32 -1.27
C ARG A 37 -11.27 -12.53 0.02
N PRO A 38 -10.54 -11.42 0.24
CA PRO A 38 -10.69 -10.60 1.44
C PRO A 38 -12.09 -10.01 1.53
N ILE A 39 -12.72 -10.16 2.68
CA ILE A 39 -14.05 -9.64 2.97
C ILE A 39 -13.98 -8.12 3.05
N PHE A 40 -12.94 -7.57 3.69
CA PHE A 40 -12.82 -6.13 3.89
C PHE A 40 -12.72 -5.38 2.55
N LEU A 41 -11.96 -5.94 1.61
CA LEU A 41 -11.81 -5.33 0.29
C LEU A 41 -13.03 -5.59 -0.60
N SER A 42 -13.88 -6.58 -0.32
CA SER A 42 -15.09 -6.85 -1.10
C SER A 42 -16.09 -5.68 -1.14
N SER A 43 -16.09 -4.85 -0.10
CA SER A 43 -16.94 -3.65 0.00
C SER A 43 -16.36 -2.45 -0.76
N TYR A 44 -15.12 -2.53 -1.24
CA TYR A 44 -14.41 -1.45 -1.89
C TYR A 44 -13.81 -1.93 -3.23
N ALA A 45 -13.44 -1.04 -4.14
CA ALA A 45 -13.04 -1.43 -5.51
C ALA A 45 -11.70 -2.21 -5.61
N VAL A 46 -11.11 -2.66 -4.49
CA VAL A 46 -9.75 -3.23 -4.41
C VAL A 46 -9.80 -4.75 -4.17
N THR A 47 -10.60 -5.48 -4.93
CA THR A 47 -10.76 -6.94 -4.77
C THR A 47 -9.91 -7.78 -5.73
N ASP A 48 -9.25 -7.13 -6.68
CA ASP A 48 -8.53 -7.82 -7.74
C ASP A 48 -7.15 -8.29 -7.26
N LEU A 49 -6.99 -9.61 -7.13
CA LEU A 49 -5.70 -10.23 -6.82
C LEU A 49 -4.62 -9.86 -7.84
N SER A 50 -4.98 -9.76 -9.13
CA SER A 50 -4.05 -9.47 -10.22
C SER A 50 -3.41 -8.09 -10.05
N LEU A 51 -4.19 -7.13 -9.55
CA LEU A 51 -3.68 -5.81 -9.19
C LEU A 51 -2.65 -5.89 -8.07
N VAL A 52 -2.96 -6.63 -6.99
CA VAL A 52 -2.06 -6.79 -5.84
C VAL A 52 -0.78 -7.52 -6.24
N GLU A 53 -0.87 -8.58 -7.05
CA GLU A 53 0.27 -9.32 -7.58
C GLU A 53 1.17 -8.43 -8.45
N SER A 54 0.57 -7.69 -9.39
CA SER A 54 1.31 -6.77 -10.27
C SER A 54 2.03 -5.69 -9.47
N LEU A 55 1.36 -5.15 -8.44
CA LEU A 55 1.94 -4.15 -7.55
C LEU A 55 3.14 -4.71 -6.77
N CYS A 56 3.01 -5.94 -6.23
CA CYS A 56 4.12 -6.60 -5.54
C CYS A 56 5.29 -6.90 -6.49
N GLN A 57 5.03 -7.37 -7.70
CA GLN A 57 6.06 -7.63 -8.70
C GLN A 57 6.86 -6.37 -9.01
N ASN A 58 6.20 -5.23 -9.23
CA ASN A 58 6.85 -3.96 -9.51
C ASN A 58 7.71 -3.43 -8.35
N ILE A 59 7.41 -3.82 -7.11
CA ILE A 59 8.13 -3.37 -5.91
C ILE A 59 9.28 -4.32 -5.56
N TYR A 60 9.06 -5.63 -5.60
CA TYR A 60 10.06 -6.63 -5.19
C TYR A 60 10.98 -7.07 -6.33
N PHE A 61 10.56 -6.91 -7.58
CA PHE A 61 11.34 -7.22 -8.78
C PHE A 61 11.26 -6.07 -9.80
N PRO A 62 11.74 -4.86 -9.45
CA PRO A 62 11.58 -3.68 -10.28
C PRO A 62 12.39 -3.77 -11.58
N VAL A 63 11.69 -3.61 -12.71
CA VAL A 63 12.32 -3.35 -14.03
C VAL A 63 12.54 -1.85 -14.30
N SER A 64 11.86 -1.00 -13.55
CA SER A 64 11.98 0.47 -13.57
C SER A 64 11.94 1.01 -12.14
N SER A 65 12.19 2.30 -11.94
CA SER A 65 12.14 2.92 -10.61
C SER A 65 10.74 2.80 -10.01
N THR A 66 10.64 2.14 -8.85
CA THR A 66 9.38 2.04 -8.09
C THR A 66 8.92 3.41 -7.61
N SER A 67 7.65 3.74 -7.83
CA SER A 67 7.09 5.02 -7.39
C SER A 67 6.67 4.99 -5.92
N ILE A 68 6.63 6.17 -5.28
CA ILE A 68 6.10 6.29 -3.91
C ILE A 68 4.64 5.84 -3.84
N GLY A 69 3.84 6.12 -4.88
CA GLY A 69 2.45 5.68 -4.98
C GLY A 69 2.30 4.17 -4.94
N GLN A 70 3.18 3.44 -5.62
CA GLN A 70 3.17 1.97 -5.62
C GLN A 70 3.44 1.43 -4.22
N ILE A 71 4.50 1.92 -3.59
CA ILE A 71 4.89 1.50 -2.24
C ILE A 71 3.78 1.83 -1.24
N THR A 72 3.22 3.04 -1.31
CA THR A 72 2.15 3.51 -0.43
C THR A 72 0.90 2.66 -0.61
N SER A 73 0.46 2.45 -1.85
CA SER A 73 -0.68 1.58 -2.16
C SER A 73 -0.50 0.17 -1.61
N MET A 74 0.67 -0.43 -1.80
CA MET A 74 0.92 -1.79 -1.33
C MET A 74 0.82 -1.89 0.18
N HIS A 75 1.44 -0.97 0.92
CA HIS A 75 1.40 -0.97 2.38
C HIS A 75 -0.02 -0.65 2.90
N GLY A 76 -0.77 0.21 2.21
CA GLY A 76 -2.18 0.46 2.50
C GLY A 76 -3.01 -0.82 2.36
N ILE A 77 -2.93 -1.50 1.22
CA ILE A 77 -3.65 -2.77 0.98
C ILE A 77 -3.27 -3.82 2.03
N PHE A 78 -1.96 -4.00 2.28
CA PHE A 78 -1.48 -5.00 3.21
C PHE A 78 -1.85 -4.71 4.66
N LEU A 79 -1.94 -3.44 5.05
CA LEU A 79 -2.46 -3.05 6.36
C LEU A 79 -3.87 -3.63 6.58
N PHE A 80 -4.76 -3.53 5.59
CA PHE A 80 -6.12 -4.09 5.69
C PHE A 80 -6.13 -5.61 5.66
N LEU A 81 -5.37 -6.24 4.75
CA LEU A 81 -5.28 -7.70 4.68
C LEU A 81 -4.78 -8.30 5.99
N LEU A 82 -3.72 -7.72 6.57
CA LEU A 82 -3.17 -8.20 7.84
C LEU A 82 -4.15 -7.99 9.00
N LYS A 83 -4.87 -6.86 9.04
CA LYS A 83 -5.93 -6.63 10.06
C LYS A 83 -7.05 -7.65 9.94
N GLU A 84 -7.48 -7.97 8.71
CA GLU A 84 -8.50 -8.98 8.46
C GLU A 84 -8.03 -10.37 8.90
N TYR A 85 -6.85 -10.79 8.46
CA TYR A 85 -6.26 -12.07 8.84
C TYR A 85 -6.05 -12.20 10.35
N GLN A 86 -5.66 -11.12 11.04
CA GLN A 86 -5.58 -11.11 12.50
C GLN A 86 -6.96 -11.27 13.14
N ALA A 87 -7.98 -10.56 12.66
CA ALA A 87 -9.35 -10.66 13.17
C ALA A 87 -9.94 -12.07 12.96
N LEU A 88 -9.62 -12.70 11.83
CA LEU A 88 -10.04 -14.06 11.48
C LEU A 88 -9.17 -15.16 12.12
N LYS A 89 -8.15 -14.80 12.91
CA LYS A 89 -7.18 -15.72 13.52
C LYS A 89 -6.56 -16.66 12.49
N ASP A 90 -6.13 -16.10 11.36
CA ASP A 90 -5.53 -16.85 10.27
C ASP A 90 -4.22 -17.53 10.70
N SER A 91 -3.94 -18.72 10.18
CA SER A 91 -2.72 -19.46 10.49
C SER A 91 -1.42 -18.78 10.04
N LEU A 92 -1.48 -17.76 9.19
CA LEU A 92 -0.32 -16.89 8.93
C LEU A 92 0.15 -16.16 10.19
N CYS A 93 -0.75 -15.88 11.14
CA CYS A 93 -0.41 -15.25 12.42
C CYS A 93 0.51 -16.12 13.28
N GLU A 94 0.53 -17.44 13.06
CA GLU A 94 1.41 -18.36 13.78
C GLU A 94 2.83 -18.36 13.21
N LYS A 95 2.97 -17.97 11.93
CA LYS A 95 4.25 -18.00 11.19
C LYS A 95 4.98 -16.67 11.23
N PHE A 96 4.26 -15.56 11.38
CA PHE A 96 4.82 -14.22 11.33
C PHE A 96 4.28 -13.36 12.47
N ASP A 97 5.10 -12.46 12.99
CA ASP A 97 4.67 -11.46 13.97
C ASP A 97 3.88 -10.35 13.27
N PHE A 98 2.57 -10.53 13.21
CA PHE A 98 1.67 -9.56 12.57
C PHE A 98 1.66 -8.21 13.27
N LYS A 99 1.96 -8.13 14.56
CA LYS A 99 2.00 -6.84 15.28
C LYS A 99 3.12 -5.96 14.73
N VAL A 100 4.30 -6.56 14.51
CA VAL A 100 5.45 -5.88 13.92
C VAL A 100 5.15 -5.46 12.47
N HIS A 101 4.58 -6.37 11.68
CA HIS A 101 4.30 -6.09 10.27
C HIS A 101 3.15 -5.09 10.06
N LEU A 102 2.14 -5.07 10.93
CA LEU A 102 1.09 -4.05 10.92
C LEU A 102 1.65 -2.67 11.22
N ALA A 103 2.49 -2.54 12.25
CA ALA A 103 3.15 -1.28 12.58
C ALA A 103 4.05 -0.81 11.43
N GLN A 104 4.75 -1.73 10.77
CA GLN A 104 5.56 -1.44 9.59
C GLN A 104 4.69 -0.93 8.41
N CYS A 105 3.57 -1.61 8.12
CA CYS A 105 2.61 -1.19 7.10
C CYS A 105 2.07 0.20 7.38
N GLU A 106 1.59 0.44 8.60
CA GLU A 106 1.03 1.73 9.01
C GLU A 106 2.05 2.85 8.91
N LYS A 107 3.27 2.65 9.43
CA LYS A 107 4.34 3.64 9.34
C LYS A 107 4.68 4.00 7.89
N ASN A 108 4.93 2.99 7.06
CA ASN A 108 5.32 3.19 5.65
C ASN A 108 4.17 3.82 4.84
N PHE A 109 2.93 3.42 5.15
CA PHE A 109 1.75 3.97 4.51
C PHE A 109 1.54 5.44 4.85
N SER A 110 1.56 5.81 6.13
CA SER A 110 1.43 7.22 6.55
C SER A 110 2.55 8.09 5.99
N MET A 111 3.79 7.61 6.05
CA MET A 111 4.94 8.32 5.48
C MET A 111 4.77 8.56 3.97
N GLY A 112 4.19 7.60 3.25
CA GLY A 112 3.88 7.72 1.83
C GLY A 112 2.76 8.72 1.54
N LEU A 113 1.68 8.70 2.32
CA LEU A 113 0.55 9.64 2.21
C LEU A 113 0.96 11.09 2.46
N GLU A 114 1.95 11.32 3.32
CA GLU A 114 2.49 12.65 3.63
C GLU A 114 3.41 13.20 2.52
N THR A 115 3.73 12.41 1.49
CA THR A 115 4.56 12.89 0.39
C THR A 115 3.78 13.76 -0.59
N PHE A 116 4.40 14.86 -1.04
CA PHE A 116 3.79 15.80 -1.99
C PHE A 116 3.44 15.15 -3.34
N ASP A 117 4.25 14.19 -3.79
CA ASP A 117 4.09 13.52 -5.09
C ASP A 117 2.78 12.73 -5.17
N ILE A 118 2.30 12.16 -4.06
CA ILE A 118 1.05 11.40 -4.03
C ILE A 118 -0.17 12.30 -4.24
N MET A 119 -0.08 13.57 -3.83
CA MET A 119 -1.19 14.53 -3.91
C MET A 119 -1.32 15.18 -5.29
N ILE A 120 -0.24 15.21 -6.08
CA ILE A 120 -0.16 16.10 -7.26
C ILE A 120 -0.08 15.34 -8.58
N ILE A 121 0.44 14.10 -8.55
CA ILE A 121 0.50 13.28 -9.74
C ILE A 121 -0.74 12.37 -9.74
N PRO A 122 -1.71 12.53 -10.66
CA PRO A 122 -2.92 11.71 -10.69
C PRO A 122 -2.67 10.37 -11.38
N SER A 123 -1.69 9.59 -10.88
CA SER A 123 -1.45 8.23 -11.35
C SER A 123 -2.41 7.25 -10.68
N PHE A 124 -2.62 6.09 -11.29
CA PHE A 124 -3.45 5.03 -10.70
C PHE A 124 -2.96 4.64 -9.30
N ASP A 125 -1.64 4.43 -9.14
CA ASP A 125 -1.05 4.05 -7.84
C ASP A 125 -1.20 5.14 -6.78
N ASN A 126 -1.17 6.42 -7.17
CA ASN A 126 -1.38 7.52 -6.22
C ASN A 126 -2.85 7.60 -5.79
N ILE A 127 -3.78 7.49 -6.75
CA ILE A 127 -5.23 7.47 -6.47
C ILE A 127 -5.60 6.27 -5.59
N LEU A 128 -5.02 5.10 -5.87
CA LEU A 128 -5.21 3.91 -5.05
C LEU A 128 -4.70 4.12 -3.63
N GLY A 129 -3.50 4.68 -3.46
CA GLY A 129 -2.94 4.97 -2.14
C GLY A 129 -3.80 5.94 -1.33
N LEU A 130 -4.26 7.02 -1.96
CA LEU A 130 -5.19 7.99 -1.35
C LEU A 130 -6.54 7.35 -1.01
N THR A 131 -7.06 6.47 -1.88
CA THR A 131 -8.29 5.72 -1.63
C THR A 131 -8.13 4.84 -0.39
N MET A 132 -7.02 4.10 -0.27
CA MET A 132 -6.74 3.32 0.94
C MET A 132 -6.64 4.21 2.19
N GLY A 133 -6.16 5.45 2.06
CA GLY A 133 -6.03 6.40 3.17
C GLY A 133 -7.39 6.88 3.64
N LEU A 134 -8.29 7.19 2.70
CA LEU A 134 -9.68 7.49 2.98
C LEU A 134 -10.37 6.32 3.70
N LEU A 135 -10.15 5.08 3.25
CA LEU A 135 -10.72 3.89 3.90
C LEU A 135 -10.21 3.72 5.33
N LEU A 136 -8.95 4.03 5.59
CA LEU A 136 -8.36 3.94 6.93
C LEU A 136 -9.05 4.91 7.90
N ILE A 137 -9.27 6.15 7.45
CA ILE A 137 -9.97 7.18 8.22
C ILE A 137 -11.45 6.82 8.39
N ALA A 138 -12.15 6.44 7.31
CA ALA A 138 -13.56 6.09 7.36
C ALA A 138 -13.83 4.95 8.36
N LYS A 139 -12.98 3.92 8.42
CA LYS A 139 -13.11 2.87 9.43
C LYS A 139 -12.77 3.32 10.84
N HIS A 140 -11.88 4.29 11.00
CA HIS A 140 -11.64 4.89 12.31
C HIS A 140 -12.88 5.68 12.79
N LEU A 141 -13.60 6.33 11.87
CA LEU A 141 -14.83 7.06 12.14
C LEU A 141 -16.04 6.15 12.40
N ASP A 142 -16.14 4.98 11.74
CA ASP A 142 -17.19 3.98 12.03
C ASP A 142 -17.06 3.34 13.43
N ILE A 143 -15.88 3.43 14.06
CA ILE A 143 -15.66 3.00 15.46
C ILE A 143 -16.03 4.13 16.45
N ILE A 144 -16.21 5.36 15.95
CA ILE A 144 -16.55 6.55 16.73
C ILE A 144 -17.85 7.16 16.18
N GLY A 145 -18.95 6.42 16.29
CA GLY A 145 -20.28 7.03 16.30
C GLY A 145 -21.44 6.10 15.94
N PRO A 146 -22.61 6.25 16.59
CA PRO A 146 -22.87 6.65 17.98
C PRO A 146 -22.83 5.48 18.97
#